data_AF-A0A353VP15-F1
#
_entry.id   AF-A0A353VP15-F1
#
_cell.length_a   1.000
_cell.length_b   1.000
_cell.length_c   1.000
_cell.angle_alpha   90.00
_cell.angle_beta   90.00
_cell.angle_gamma   90.00
#
_symmetry.space_group_name_H-M   'P 1'
#
loop_
_entity.id
_entity.type
_entity.pdbx_description
1 polymer ?
#
loop_
_entity_poly.entity_id
_entity_poly.type
_entity_poly.pdbx_seq_one_letter_code
_entity_poly.pdbx_strand_id
1 'polypeptide(L)'
;MDYGHFDDSAREFVITDPATPWPWINYLGTENFFSLISGTAGGYSFYRDAKFRRLTRYRYNGVPMDAGGRYFYINDSGCVWSPGWKPCRTPLDFYECRHG
;
A
#
# COMPACT_ATOMS: atom_id res chain seq x y z
N MET A 1 4.95 -16.42 13.35
CA MET A 1 3.77 -15.55 13.15
C MET A 1 3.57 -15.39 11.67
N ASP A 2 2.33 -15.52 11.22
CA ASP A 2 1.94 -15.37 9.83
C ASP A 2 1.26 -14.00 9.64
N TYR A 3 1.49 -13.36 8.50
CA TYR A 3 0.97 -12.03 8.17
C TYR A 3 -0.05 -12.07 7.01
N GLY A 4 -0.30 -13.26 6.47
CA GLY A 4 -1.22 -13.45 5.36
C GLY A 4 -1.33 -14.90 4.91
N HIS A 5 -2.04 -15.15 3.82
CA HIS A 5 -2.19 -16.48 3.23
C HIS A 5 -2.53 -16.37 1.74
N PHE A 6 -2.34 -17.46 1.01
CA PHE A 6 -2.81 -17.58 -0.37
C PHE A 6 -4.32 -17.85 -0.41
N ASP A 7 -5.01 -17.16 -1.30
CA ASP A 7 -6.36 -17.49 -1.76
C ASP A 7 -6.24 -17.95 -3.22
N ASP A 8 -6.02 -19.25 -3.41
CA ASP A 8 -5.79 -19.84 -4.74
C ASP A 8 -7.00 -19.69 -5.66
N SER A 9 -8.21 -19.59 -5.09
CA SER A 9 -9.45 -19.43 -5.85
C SER A 9 -9.54 -18.04 -6.48
N ALA A 10 -9.13 -17.02 -5.72
CA ALA A 10 -9.05 -15.64 -6.19
C ALA A 10 -7.75 -15.36 -6.98
N ARG A 11 -6.72 -16.22 -6.82
CA ARG A 11 -5.34 -16.02 -7.29
C ARG A 11 -4.69 -14.81 -6.61
N GLU A 12 -4.89 -14.69 -5.30
CA GLU A 12 -4.44 -13.55 -4.51
C GLU A 12 -3.58 -13.99 -3.33
N PHE A 13 -2.75 -13.07 -2.84
CA PHE A 13 -2.17 -13.15 -1.52
C PHE A 13 -2.89 -12.15 -0.58
N VAL A 14 -3.49 -12.67 0.48
CA VAL A 14 -4.27 -11.92 1.47
C VAL A 14 -3.39 -11.56 2.66
N ILE A 15 -3.14 -10.27 2.87
CA ILE A 15 -2.40 -9.71 4.01
C ILE A 15 -3.40 -9.28 5.07
N THR A 16 -3.31 -9.84 6.27
CA THR A 16 -4.28 -9.63 7.37
C THR A 16 -3.76 -8.70 8.47
N ASP A 17 -2.48 -8.33 8.44
CA ASP A 17 -1.86 -7.40 9.40
C ASP A 17 -1.10 -6.30 8.63
N PRO A 18 -1.40 -5.00 8.86
CA PRO A 18 -0.74 -3.90 8.14
C PRO A 18 0.72 -3.68 8.58
N ALA A 19 1.15 -4.27 9.70
CA ALA A 19 2.50 -4.18 10.26
C ALA A 19 3.39 -5.37 9.84
N THR A 20 3.39 -5.70 8.54
CA THR A 20 4.27 -6.73 7.97
C THR A 20 5.75 -6.45 8.27
N PRO A 21 6.63 -7.49 8.28
CA PRO A 21 8.06 -7.33 8.58
C PRO A 21 8.78 -6.35 7.64
N TRP A 22 8.25 -6.21 6.42
CA TRP A 22 8.63 -5.21 5.43
C TRP A 22 7.42 -4.87 4.57
N PRO A 23 7.32 -3.65 4.01
CA PRO A 23 6.32 -3.30 3.00
C PRO A 23 6.25 -4.33 1.85
N TRP A 24 5.15 -5.08 1.78
CA TRP A 24 4.87 -6.00 0.69
C TRP A 24 4.08 -5.27 -0.39
N ILE A 25 4.60 -5.32 -1.62
CA ILE A 25 4.06 -4.56 -2.76
C ILE A 25 3.44 -5.47 -3.80
N ASN A 26 2.57 -4.87 -4.60
CA ASN A 26 2.14 -5.38 -5.89
C ASN A 26 2.44 -4.36 -7.01
N TYR A 27 2.37 -4.84 -8.25
CA TYR A 27 2.52 -4.05 -9.46
C TYR A 27 1.17 -3.95 -10.18
N LEU A 28 0.79 -2.72 -10.54
CA LEU A 28 -0.38 -2.48 -11.37
C LEU A 28 0.06 -2.04 -12.77
N GLY A 29 -0.58 -2.61 -13.80
CA GLY A 29 -0.39 -2.26 -15.21
C GLY A 29 0.53 -3.21 -15.97
N THR A 30 0.14 -3.53 -17.21
CA THR A 30 0.83 -4.50 -18.08
C THR A 30 1.31 -3.91 -19.40
N GLU A 31 1.01 -2.63 -19.67
CA GLU A 31 1.34 -1.97 -20.94
C GLU A 31 2.31 -0.81 -20.74
N ASN A 32 1.79 0.42 -20.62
CA ASN A 32 2.61 1.63 -20.62
C ASN A 32 2.55 2.41 -19.30
N PHE A 33 1.50 2.22 -18.50
CA PHE A 33 1.33 2.90 -17.22
C PHE A 33 1.48 1.90 -16.09
N PHE A 34 2.32 2.22 -15.11
CA PHE A 34 2.69 1.30 -14.05
C PHE A 34 2.54 1.96 -12.67
N SER A 35 2.23 1.15 -11.67
CA SER A 35 2.27 1.55 -10.27
C SER A 35 2.90 0.47 -9.39
N LEU A 36 3.76 0.87 -8.46
CA LEU A 36 4.09 0.06 -7.29
C LEU A 36 3.11 0.46 -6.18
N ILE A 37 2.45 -0.50 -5.55
CA ILE A 37 1.50 -0.26 -4.46
C ILE A 37 1.77 -1.21 -3.28
N SER A 38 1.99 -0.69 -2.08
CA SER A 38 2.15 -1.53 -0.88
C SER A 38 0.81 -1.87 -0.24
N GLY A 39 0.80 -2.83 0.70
CA GLY A 39 -0.39 -3.14 1.50
C GLY A 39 -0.96 -1.95 2.27
N THR A 40 -0.10 -0.99 2.64
CA THR A 40 -0.51 0.27 3.29
C THR A 40 -0.65 1.44 2.30
N ALA A 41 -0.92 1.14 1.03
CA ALA A 41 -1.14 2.10 -0.07
C ALA A 41 0.07 3.00 -0.45
N GLY A 42 1.26 2.64 0.00
CA GLY A 42 2.52 3.28 -0.34
C GLY A 42 2.94 3.09 -1.80
N GLY A 43 4.00 3.79 -2.22
CA GLY A 43 4.58 3.66 -3.57
C GLY A 43 4.26 4.82 -4.51
N TYR A 44 4.47 4.59 -5.82
CA TYR A 44 4.32 5.61 -6.85
C TYR A 44 3.94 5.06 -8.22
N SER A 45 3.54 5.95 -9.13
CA SER A 45 3.11 5.63 -10.49
C SER A 45 3.96 6.36 -11.52
N PHE A 46 4.12 5.76 -12.70
CA PHE A 46 4.90 6.30 -13.81
C PHE A 46 4.36 5.82 -15.16
N TYR A 47 4.65 6.58 -16.23
CA TYR A 47 4.31 6.20 -17.60
C TYR A 47 5.59 5.86 -18.38
N ARG A 48 5.76 4.58 -18.74
CA ARG A 48 6.90 3.95 -19.44
C ARG A 48 8.24 4.01 -18.72
N ASP A 49 8.64 5.17 -18.24
CA ASP A 49 9.97 5.41 -17.66
C ASP A 49 9.87 5.92 -16.22
N ALA A 50 10.34 5.12 -15.27
CA ALA A 50 10.28 5.42 -13.84
C ALA A 50 11.25 6.53 -13.38
N LYS A 51 12.20 6.94 -14.22
CA LYS A 51 13.16 8.04 -13.97
C LYS A 51 12.65 9.35 -14.56
N PHE A 52 12.24 9.35 -15.83
CA PHE A 52 11.91 10.58 -16.57
C PHE A 52 10.42 10.90 -16.64
N ARG A 53 9.54 9.94 -16.34
CA ARG A 53 8.07 10.09 -16.45
C ARG A 53 7.35 9.57 -15.20
N ARG A 54 7.95 9.83 -14.05
CA ARG A 54 7.35 9.54 -12.74
C ARG A 54 6.29 10.60 -12.40
N LEU A 55 5.08 10.16 -12.06
CA LEU A 55 3.97 11.06 -11.73
C LEU A 55 3.94 11.42 -10.24
N THR A 56 4.12 10.42 -9.37
CA THR A 56 4.05 10.63 -7.92
C THR A 56 5.40 10.37 -7.24
N ARG A 57 5.70 11.13 -6.20
CA ARG A 57 6.97 11.02 -5.46
C ARG A 57 6.92 9.87 -4.47
N TYR A 58 8.01 9.13 -4.37
CA TYR A 58 8.23 8.13 -3.32
C TYR A 58 9.64 8.26 -2.74
N ARG A 59 9.78 8.03 -1.43
CA ARG A 59 11.06 8.10 -0.71
C ARG A 59 11.52 6.70 -0.34
N TYR A 60 12.52 6.21 -1.07
CA TYR A 60 13.27 5.03 -0.65
C TYR A 60 14.02 5.34 0.65
N ASN A 61 14.15 4.34 1.53
CA ASN A 61 14.75 4.49 2.86
C ASN A 61 14.13 5.63 3.70
N GLY A 62 12.82 5.85 3.55
CA GLY A 62 12.07 6.78 4.39
C GLY A 62 12.02 6.27 5.83
N VAL A 63 12.01 7.18 6.80
CA VAL A 63 11.81 6.86 8.22
C VAL A 63 10.55 7.59 8.70
N PRO A 64 9.45 6.88 9.01
CA PRO A 64 9.29 5.43 8.90
C PRO A 64 9.20 4.94 7.45
N MET A 65 9.48 3.65 7.26
CA MET A 65 9.42 2.99 5.95
C MET A 65 8.03 3.08 5.33
N ASP A 66 8.00 3.31 4.01
CA ASP A 66 6.78 3.35 3.22
C ASP A 66 5.76 4.40 3.71
N ALA A 67 6.27 5.55 4.14
CA ALA A 67 5.49 6.72 4.56
C ALA A 67 5.27 7.69 3.39
N GLY A 68 4.59 7.23 2.34
CA GLY A 68 4.23 8.05 1.19
C GLY A 68 3.57 7.22 0.10
N GLY A 69 2.36 7.60 -0.29
CA GLY A 69 1.54 6.84 -1.21
C GLY A 69 0.22 7.54 -1.55
N ARG A 70 -0.82 6.75 -1.78
CA ARG A 70 -2.18 7.22 -2.09
C ARG A 70 -3.01 7.09 -0.83
N TYR A 71 -3.17 8.18 -0.10
CA TYR A 71 -3.81 8.17 1.21
C TYR A 71 -5.19 8.79 1.16
N PHE A 72 -6.13 8.05 1.74
CA PHE A 72 -7.47 8.53 2.05
C PHE A 72 -7.54 8.77 3.56
N TYR A 73 -7.94 9.97 3.93
CA TYR A 73 -8.18 10.34 5.32
C TYR A 73 -9.67 10.38 5.56
N ILE A 74 -10.11 9.67 6.59
CA ILE A 74 -11.49 9.67 7.07
C ILE A 74 -11.46 10.41 8.40
N ASN A 75 -12.29 11.45 8.52
CA ASN A 75 -12.50 12.17 9.77
C ASN A 75 -13.91 11.82 10.25
N ASP A 76 -13.97 11.02 11.30
CA ASP A 76 -15.22 10.74 12.01
C ASP A 76 -15.18 11.46 13.36
N SER A 77 -15.93 12.56 13.45
CA SER A 77 -16.14 13.30 14.70
C SER A 77 -14.82 13.72 15.39
N GLY A 78 -13.77 14.01 14.62
CA GLY A 78 -12.45 14.39 15.11
C GLY A 78 -11.43 13.24 15.17
N CYS A 79 -11.87 11.99 15.04
CA CYS A 79 -10.99 10.84 14.87
C CYS A 79 -10.56 10.73 13.40
N VAL A 80 -9.28 11.01 13.12
CA VAL A 80 -8.72 10.90 11.77
C VAL A 80 -8.01 9.56 11.60
N TRP A 81 -8.39 8.81 10.56
CA TRP A 81 -7.79 7.52 10.25
C TRP A 81 -7.66 7.29 8.75
N SER A 82 -6.92 6.24 8.36
CA SER A 82 -6.75 5.83 6.96
C SER A 82 -7.03 4.33 6.82
N PRO A 83 -7.77 3.88 5.77
CA PRO A 83 -8.10 2.46 5.58
C PRO A 83 -6.88 1.55 5.45
N GLY A 84 -5.80 2.04 4.81
CA GLY A 84 -4.54 1.31 4.68
C GLY A 84 -3.67 1.36 5.94
N TRP A 85 -4.23 1.70 7.10
CA TRP A 85 -3.57 1.97 8.39
C TRP A 85 -2.59 3.14 8.37
N LYS A 86 -1.60 3.15 7.46
CA LYS A 86 -0.74 4.33 7.24
C LYS A 86 -1.49 5.42 6.47
N PRO A 87 -1.17 6.70 6.71
CA PRO A 87 -0.10 7.18 7.59
C PRO A 87 -0.56 7.41 9.04
N CYS A 88 -1.86 7.43 9.31
CA CYS A 88 -2.42 7.75 10.63
C CYS A 88 -2.02 6.77 11.73
N ARG A 89 -1.92 5.48 11.38
CA ARG A 89 -1.70 4.35 12.29
C ARG A 89 -2.72 4.21 13.42
N THR A 90 -3.88 4.85 13.27
CA THR A 90 -5.04 4.65 14.13
C THR A 90 -5.39 3.15 14.12
N PRO A 91 -5.59 2.51 15.29
CA PRO A 91 -6.05 1.13 15.35
C PRO A 91 -7.33 0.95 14.54
N LEU A 92 -7.40 -0.13 13.77
CA LEU A 92 -8.56 -0.49 12.95
C LEU A 92 -9.22 -1.72 13.55
N ASP A 93 -10.55 -1.77 13.55
CA ASP A 93 -11.28 -2.97 13.97
C ASP A 93 -11.03 -4.15 13.01
N PHE A 94 -10.79 -3.83 11.74
CA PHE A 94 -10.45 -4.79 10.70
C PHE A 94 -9.52 -4.15 9.66
N TYR A 95 -8.52 -4.90 9.21
CA TYR A 95 -7.67 -4.57 8.08
C TYR A 95 -7.49 -5.81 7.20
N GLU A 96 -7.54 -5.61 5.89
CA GLU A 96 -7.16 -6.63 4.92
C GLU A 96 -6.64 -5.93 3.66
N CYS A 97 -5.54 -6.44 3.11
CA CYS A 97 -5.07 -6.09 1.78
C CYS A 97 -4.95 -7.35 0.95
N ARG A 98 -5.51 -7.34 -0.26
CA ARG A 98 -5.41 -8.43 -1.22
C ARG A 98 -4.59 -7.97 -2.41
N HIS A 99 -3.51 -8.68 -2.69
CA HIS A 99 -2.70 -8.49 -3.90
C HIS A 99 -2.99 -9.63 -4.88
N GLY A 100 -3.52 -9.31 -6.06
CA GLY A 100 -3.76 -10.27 -7.16
C GLY A 100 -2.99 -9.96 -8.43
#